data_AF-A0A1F3TR76-F1
#
_entry.id   AF-A0A1F3TR76-F1
#
_cell.length_a   1.000
_cell.length_b   1.000
_cell.length_c   1.000
_cell.angle_alpha   90.00
_cell.angle_beta   90.00
_cell.angle_gamma   90.00
#
_symmetry.space_group_name_H-M   'P 1'
#
loop_
_entity.id
_entity.type
_entity.pdbx_description
1 polymer ?
#
loop_
_entity_poly.entity_id
_entity_poly.type
_entity_poly.pdbx_seq_one_letter_code
_entity_poly.pdbx_strand_id
1 'polypeptide(L)'
;MTHWKQRSTTNLDVVYFDYEPKAQIESSPEVYVWDLDKTYLDTSIDSLGGLFRTIFEKAFTKKNVPGTQSLIRSLGRYRKKNFQEEDLPIFFVSASPPQMESKIYEKFLLDEIRPLGMFYKDNLRNLAPKRILFLKKQVGYKVQSLLQLRTRLCPGVRMICFGDDSESDANIYNLFSDICARRHTEAQLTEILDDFGVTHAQIDEILRLQSLIVIQDPVEKIYINLATDTDPEYYLKFGRRTFPTSNTFQVALDLVQDQRLSLEELGMIIDELTQKFGFTNDQLVFAFEELTRRRILGLSSFEMIKNYFIEKKMISMSWTTKVEPLREKVIDSGHVYELEGFFEPWIPRHIDYFNDYR
;
A
#
# COMPACT_ATOMS: atom_id res chain seq x y z
N MET A 1 22.96 20.52 16.02
CA MET A 1 22.21 20.22 14.77
C MET A 1 21.70 18.80 14.87
N THR A 2 20.43 18.55 14.56
CA THR A 2 19.82 17.22 14.73
C THR A 2 20.47 16.21 13.77
N HIS A 3 21.02 15.10 14.30
CA HIS A 3 21.82 14.09 13.60
C HIS A 3 21.18 13.55 12.30
N TRP A 4 19.84 13.47 12.25
CA TRP A 4 19.12 12.97 11.09
C TRP A 4 19.25 13.86 9.84
N LYS A 5 19.40 15.18 10.00
CA LYS A 5 19.49 16.14 8.88
C LYS A 5 20.70 15.91 7.99
N GLN A 6 21.75 15.26 8.52
CA GLN A 6 22.96 14.93 7.77
C GLN A 6 22.80 13.66 6.91
N ARG A 7 21.78 12.84 7.20
CA ARG A 7 21.51 11.55 6.52
C ARG A 7 20.25 11.58 5.67
N SER A 8 19.63 12.75 5.49
CA SER A 8 18.35 12.89 4.81
C SER A 8 18.38 14.04 3.81
N THR A 9 17.55 13.94 2.78
CA THR A 9 17.24 15.08 1.92
C THR A 9 15.89 15.66 2.31
N THR A 10 15.77 17.00 2.33
CA THR A 10 14.52 17.67 2.72
C THR A 10 14.06 18.60 1.62
N ASN A 11 12.79 18.49 1.25
CA ASN A 11 12.12 19.34 0.29
C ASN A 11 10.72 19.71 0.83
N LEU A 12 10.50 21.00 1.10
CA LEU A 12 9.34 21.48 1.86
C LEU A 12 9.19 20.74 3.20
N ASP A 13 8.05 20.09 3.44
CA ASP A 13 7.78 19.26 4.62
C ASP A 13 8.08 17.76 4.39
N VAL A 14 8.62 17.38 3.22
CA VAL A 14 9.03 16.00 2.91
C VAL A 14 10.49 15.79 3.27
N VAL A 15 10.78 14.76 4.08
CA VAL A 15 12.12 14.30 4.44
C VAL A 15 12.32 12.88 3.93
N TYR A 16 13.30 12.68 3.05
CA TYR A 16 13.65 11.37 2.51
C TYR A 16 14.95 10.85 3.12
N PHE A 17 14.90 9.62 3.62
CA PHE A 17 16.06 8.83 4.04
C PHE A 17 16.32 7.75 3.00
N ASP A 18 17.56 7.70 2.54
CA ASP A 18 18.07 6.69 1.62
C ASP A 18 18.82 5.65 2.44
N TYR A 19 18.37 4.40 2.43
CA TYR A 19 18.95 3.34 3.25
C TYR A 19 19.90 2.44 2.45
N GLU A 20 19.68 2.28 1.15
CA GLU A 20 20.52 1.48 0.26
C GLU A 20 20.98 2.28 -0.97
N PRO A 21 22.16 1.99 -1.56
CA PRO A 21 22.64 2.68 -2.75
C PRO A 21 21.74 2.43 -3.98
N LYS A 22 21.63 3.44 -4.85
CA LYS A 22 20.82 3.45 -6.11
C LYS A 22 20.88 2.20 -7.00
N ALA A 23 21.94 1.39 -6.93
CA ALA A 23 22.16 0.25 -7.81
C ALA A 23 21.06 -0.83 -7.74
N GLN A 24 20.35 -0.98 -6.61
CA GLN A 24 19.23 -1.93 -6.50
C GLN A 24 17.91 -1.41 -7.11
N ILE A 25 17.76 -0.09 -7.28
CA ILE A 25 16.50 0.53 -7.76
C ILE A 25 16.37 0.44 -9.29
N GLU A 26 17.49 0.48 -10.01
CA GLU A 26 17.50 0.54 -11.48
C GLU A 26 17.18 -0.81 -12.15
N SER A 27 17.30 -1.93 -11.44
CA SER A 27 17.13 -3.28 -11.99
C SER A 27 15.76 -3.90 -11.73
N SER A 28 14.99 -3.39 -10.77
CA SER A 28 13.73 -4.04 -10.39
C SER A 28 12.55 -3.57 -11.24
N PRO A 29 11.79 -4.48 -11.89
CA PRO A 29 10.64 -4.12 -12.71
C PRO A 29 9.45 -3.60 -11.88
N GLU A 30 9.45 -3.85 -10.57
CA GLU A 30 8.35 -3.48 -9.67
C GLU A 30 8.87 -3.04 -8.31
N VAL A 31 8.21 -2.08 -7.68
CA VAL A 31 8.48 -1.64 -6.31
C VAL A 31 7.22 -1.71 -5.46
N TYR A 32 7.41 -1.90 -4.16
CA TYR A 32 6.35 -1.98 -3.17
C TYR A 32 6.37 -0.71 -2.32
N VAL A 33 5.27 0.02 -2.29
CA VAL A 33 5.18 1.28 -1.53
C VAL A 33 4.14 1.12 -0.44
N TRP A 34 4.58 1.29 0.80
CA TRP A 34 3.76 1.04 1.97
C TRP A 34 3.55 2.33 2.77
N ASP A 35 2.32 2.57 3.19
CA ASP A 35 2.09 3.39 4.36
C ASP A 35 2.58 2.66 5.62
N LEU A 36 2.94 3.42 6.66
CA LEU A 36 3.44 2.86 7.91
C LEU A 36 2.33 2.58 8.93
N ASP A 37 1.47 3.56 9.21
CA ASP A 37 0.59 3.53 10.37
C ASP A 37 -0.73 2.84 9.97
N LYS A 38 -1.20 1.87 10.77
CA LYS A 38 -2.36 0.97 10.47
C LYS A 38 -2.28 0.15 9.19
N THR A 39 -1.24 0.34 8.39
CA THR A 39 -0.89 -0.49 7.24
C THR A 39 0.18 -1.51 7.60
N TYR A 40 1.30 -1.08 8.21
CA TYR A 40 2.36 -1.98 8.68
C TYR A 40 2.35 -2.14 10.20
N LEU A 41 2.28 -1.02 10.93
CA LEU A 41 2.22 -0.97 12.39
C LEU A 41 0.78 -0.81 12.86
N ASP A 42 0.34 -1.67 13.78
CA ASP A 42 -0.93 -1.49 14.47
C ASP A 42 -0.79 -0.36 15.49
N THR A 43 -1.38 0.79 15.17
CA THR A 43 -1.41 1.99 16.02
C THR A 43 -2.74 2.17 16.76
N SER A 44 -3.56 1.11 16.85
CA SER A 44 -4.85 1.13 17.57
C SER A 44 -4.75 1.32 19.10
N ILE A 45 -3.54 1.36 19.67
CA ILE A 45 -3.33 1.68 21.08
C ILE A 45 -3.26 3.21 21.26
N ASP A 46 -4.43 3.77 21.55
CA ASP A 46 -4.72 5.06 22.19
C ASP A 46 -4.45 6.37 21.41
N SER A 47 -5.50 6.85 20.74
CA SER A 47 -5.84 8.28 20.73
C SER A 47 -6.09 8.71 22.20
N LEU A 48 -5.66 9.83 22.78
CA LEU A 48 -5.47 11.21 22.31
C LEU A 48 -4.48 11.92 23.27
N GLY A 49 -3.57 12.75 22.73
CA GLY A 49 -3.01 13.92 23.41
C GLY A 49 -2.02 13.76 24.59
N GLY A 50 -2.04 12.65 25.33
CA GLY A 50 -1.25 12.49 26.56
C GLY A 50 -0.12 11.44 26.51
N LEU A 51 -0.18 10.53 25.53
CA LEU A 51 0.66 9.31 25.52
C LEU A 51 1.90 9.41 24.63
N PHE A 52 2.12 10.55 23.95
CA PHE A 52 3.32 10.71 23.12
C PHE A 52 4.59 10.53 23.95
N ARG A 53 4.67 11.12 25.15
CA ARG A 53 5.90 11.11 25.96
C ARG A 53 6.29 9.72 26.50
N THR A 54 5.31 8.88 26.80
CA THR A 54 5.51 7.56 27.42
C THR A 54 5.71 6.44 26.38
N ILE A 55 5.13 6.59 25.19
CA ILE A 55 5.35 5.67 24.05
C ILE A 55 6.78 5.80 23.49
N PHE A 56 7.42 6.97 23.61
CA PHE A 56 8.76 7.17 23.07
C PHE A 56 9.85 6.28 23.71
N GLU A 57 9.65 5.72 24.90
CA GLU A 57 10.67 4.88 25.56
C GLU A 57 10.56 3.39 25.20
N LYS A 58 9.45 2.92 24.60
CA LYS A 58 9.28 1.50 24.24
C LYS A 58 8.88 1.34 22.76
N ALA A 59 9.83 1.55 21.86
CA ALA A 59 9.69 1.18 20.44
C ALA A 59 9.41 -0.33 20.24
N PHE A 60 9.73 -1.14 21.26
CA PHE A 60 9.55 -2.59 21.31
C PHE A 60 8.09 -3.09 21.39
N THR A 61 7.12 -2.22 21.69
CA THR A 61 5.72 -2.63 21.94
C THR A 61 4.73 -2.33 20.81
N LYS A 62 5.16 -1.73 19.69
CA LYS A 62 4.28 -1.57 18.53
C LYS A 62 4.09 -2.92 17.84
N LYS A 63 2.87 -3.44 17.86
CA LYS A 63 2.50 -4.69 17.17
C LYS A 63 2.36 -4.41 15.67
N ASN A 64 2.66 -5.41 14.85
CA ASN A 64 2.39 -5.31 13.41
C ASN A 64 0.91 -5.61 13.18
N VAL A 65 0.36 -5.07 12.10
CA VAL A 65 -0.92 -5.56 11.57
C VAL A 65 -0.79 -7.07 11.31
N PRO A 66 -1.76 -7.91 11.71
CA PRO A 66 -1.63 -9.36 11.62
C PRO A 66 -1.19 -9.85 10.23
N GLY A 67 -0.09 -10.61 10.19
CA GLY A 67 0.46 -11.23 8.98
C GLY A 67 1.27 -10.33 8.04
N THR A 68 1.36 -9.00 8.25
CA THR A 68 2.09 -8.12 7.33
C THR A 68 3.59 -8.39 7.29
N GLN A 69 4.17 -8.78 8.43
CA GLN A 69 5.56 -9.21 8.51
C GLN A 69 5.80 -10.46 7.66
N SER A 70 5.00 -11.53 7.82
CA SER A 70 5.14 -12.72 6.98
C SER A 70 4.87 -12.40 5.52
N LEU A 71 3.90 -11.53 5.20
CA LEU A 71 3.65 -11.13 3.82
C LEU A 71 4.89 -10.52 3.16
N ILE A 72 5.52 -9.52 3.80
CA ILE A 72 6.74 -8.87 3.27
C ILE A 72 7.88 -9.88 3.14
N ARG A 73 8.10 -10.74 4.14
CA ARG A 73 9.14 -11.78 4.08
C ARG A 73 8.87 -12.80 2.98
N SER A 74 7.61 -13.14 2.75
CA SER A 74 7.17 -14.07 1.72
C SER A 74 7.35 -13.50 0.31
N LEU A 75 7.02 -12.22 0.13
CA LEU A 75 7.34 -11.47 -1.10
C LEU A 75 8.85 -11.45 -1.36
N GLY A 76 9.65 -11.14 -0.34
CA GLY A 76 11.11 -11.15 -0.45
C GLY A 76 11.67 -12.51 -0.86
N ARG A 77 11.23 -13.61 -0.23
CA ARG A 77 11.63 -14.98 -0.60
C ARG A 77 11.21 -15.33 -2.02
N TYR A 78 9.96 -15.03 -2.39
CA TYR A 78 9.45 -15.28 -3.73
C TYR A 78 10.30 -14.56 -4.78
N ARG A 79 10.59 -13.28 -4.56
CA ARG A 79 11.37 -12.48 -5.52
C ARG A 79 12.82 -12.93 -5.60
N LYS A 80 13.45 -13.27 -4.47
CA LYS A 80 14.79 -13.85 -4.44
C LYS A 80 14.88 -15.15 -5.24
N LYS A 81 13.88 -16.02 -5.10
CA LYS A 81 13.82 -17.32 -5.80
C LYS A 81 13.58 -17.18 -7.31
N ASN A 82 12.74 -16.24 -7.73
CA ASN A 82 12.27 -16.16 -9.13
C ASN A 82 12.94 -15.05 -9.96
N PHE A 83 13.47 -14.00 -9.34
CA PHE A 83 14.03 -12.81 -10.03
C PHE A 83 15.47 -12.47 -9.62
N GLN A 84 16.13 -13.30 -8.79
CA GLN A 84 17.51 -13.09 -8.32
C GLN A 84 17.74 -11.76 -7.58
N GLU A 85 16.68 -11.18 -7.00
CA GLU A 85 16.77 -9.98 -6.18
C GLU A 85 17.20 -10.34 -4.75
N GLU A 86 18.20 -9.66 -4.21
CA GLU A 86 18.69 -9.96 -2.86
C GLU A 86 17.71 -9.53 -1.77
N ASP A 87 17.08 -8.37 -1.96
CA ASP A 87 16.13 -7.74 -1.06
C ASP A 87 14.86 -7.31 -1.83
N LEU A 88 13.73 -7.26 -1.12
CA LEU A 88 12.47 -6.76 -1.67
C LEU A 88 12.59 -5.24 -1.89
N PRO A 89 12.30 -4.70 -3.10
CA PRO A 89 12.37 -3.26 -3.36
C PRO A 89 11.19 -2.52 -2.73
N ILE A 90 11.24 -2.34 -1.40
CA ILE A 90 10.19 -1.77 -0.58
C ILE A 90 10.55 -0.36 -0.10
N PHE A 91 9.60 0.56 -0.22
CA PHE A 91 9.66 1.93 0.28
C PHE A 91 8.52 2.19 1.24
N PHE A 92 8.76 3.05 2.23
CA PHE A 92 7.73 3.50 3.16
C PHE A 92 7.45 5.00 3.03
N VAL A 93 6.19 5.39 3.18
CA VAL A 93 5.76 6.79 3.31
C VAL A 93 5.03 6.94 4.63
N SER A 94 5.45 7.86 5.50
CA SER A 94 4.82 8.05 6.81
C SER A 94 4.65 9.52 7.16
N ALA A 95 3.52 9.86 7.79
CA ALA A 95 3.31 11.18 8.38
C ALA A 95 4.07 11.38 9.73
N SER A 96 4.78 10.36 10.21
CA SER A 96 5.60 10.43 11.40
C SER A 96 6.73 11.47 11.25
N PRO A 97 7.14 12.11 12.35
CA PRO A 97 8.21 13.09 12.34
C PRO A 97 9.59 12.42 12.12
N PRO A 98 10.54 13.06 11.40
CA PRO A 98 11.83 12.47 11.03
C PRO A 98 12.72 12.10 12.23
N GLN A 99 12.44 12.65 13.42
CA GLN A 99 13.10 12.30 14.68
C GLN A 99 12.85 10.85 15.10
N MET A 100 11.80 10.22 14.56
CA MET A 100 11.48 8.82 14.84
C MET A 100 12.20 7.83 13.93
N GLU A 101 12.97 8.32 12.95
CA GLU A 101 13.55 7.45 11.92
C GLU A 101 14.39 6.32 12.50
N SER A 102 15.28 6.58 13.45
CA SER A 102 16.16 5.54 13.99
C SER A 102 15.38 4.42 14.67
N LYS A 103 14.31 4.76 15.39
CA LYS A 103 13.46 3.79 16.10
C LYS A 103 12.62 2.95 15.15
N ILE A 104 12.11 3.57 14.09
CA ILE A 104 11.33 2.87 13.06
C ILE A 104 12.26 1.95 12.26
N TYR A 105 13.47 2.42 11.92
CA TYR A 105 14.46 1.62 11.23
C TYR A 105 14.93 0.43 12.06
N GLU A 106 15.20 0.62 13.37
CA GLU A 106 15.45 -0.48 14.31
C GLU A 106 14.32 -1.51 14.32
N LYS A 107 13.06 -1.07 14.28
CA LYS A 107 11.91 -1.99 14.20
C LYS A 107 11.93 -2.82 12.92
N PHE A 108 12.21 -2.21 11.77
CA PHE A 108 12.33 -2.97 10.52
C PHE A 108 13.42 -4.03 10.59
N LEU A 109 14.59 -3.70 11.16
CA LEU A 109 15.67 -4.67 11.33
C LEU A 109 15.30 -5.84 12.24
N LEU A 110 14.58 -5.57 13.34
CA LEU A 110 14.04 -6.62 14.23
C LEU A 110 13.04 -7.52 13.50
N ASP A 111 12.31 -6.98 12.52
CA ASP A 111 11.36 -7.73 11.73
C ASP A 111 11.97 -8.44 10.51
N GLU A 112 13.30 -8.34 10.34
CA GLU A 112 14.07 -8.80 9.17
C GLU A 112 13.63 -8.14 7.86
N ILE A 113 13.26 -6.86 7.93
CA ILE A 113 12.85 -6.05 6.78
C ILE A 113 13.90 -4.96 6.53
N ARG A 114 14.29 -4.80 5.27
CA ARG A 114 15.28 -3.82 4.83
C ARG A 114 14.69 -2.96 3.71
N PRO A 115 14.01 -1.85 4.06
CA PRO A 115 13.50 -0.94 3.04
C PRO A 115 14.64 -0.22 2.33
N LEU A 116 14.45 0.09 1.04
CA LEU A 116 15.43 0.85 0.25
C LEU A 116 15.46 2.33 0.64
N GLY A 117 14.31 2.86 1.04
CA GLY A 117 14.19 4.24 1.50
C GLY A 117 12.86 4.51 2.17
N MET A 118 12.78 5.65 2.86
CA MET A 118 11.57 6.05 3.57
C MET A 118 11.38 7.56 3.60
N PHE A 119 10.11 7.97 3.45
CA PHE A 119 9.67 9.35 3.53
C PHE A 119 9.01 9.64 4.89
N TYR A 120 9.39 10.75 5.51
CA TYR A 120 8.85 11.31 6.75
C TYR A 120 8.38 12.74 6.57
N LYS A 121 7.46 13.18 7.44
CA LYS A 121 6.92 14.55 7.41
C LYS A 121 7.57 15.45 8.47
N ASP A 122 8.21 16.54 8.06
CA ASP A 122 8.75 17.56 8.97
C ASP A 122 7.67 18.52 9.46
N ASN A 123 6.90 18.07 10.45
CA ASN A 123 5.83 18.87 11.07
C ASN A 123 6.35 20.14 11.79
N LEU A 124 7.65 20.24 12.10
CA LEU A 124 8.21 21.39 12.84
C LEU A 124 8.38 22.64 11.96
N ARG A 125 8.44 22.49 10.63
CA ARG A 125 8.47 23.64 9.71
C ARG A 125 7.15 24.41 9.66
N ASN A 126 6.05 23.79 10.10
CA ASN A 126 4.71 24.37 10.11
C ASN A 126 4.34 25.04 11.46
N LEU A 127 5.27 25.16 12.41
CA LEU A 127 5.08 25.88 13.68
C LEU A 127 5.16 27.40 13.49
N ALA A 128 4.25 27.98 12.70
CA ALA A 128 3.95 29.41 12.69
C ALA A 128 2.53 29.64 13.25
N PRO A 129 2.29 30.62 14.15
CA PRO A 129 1.11 30.61 15.04
C PRO A 129 -0.24 30.98 14.38
N LYS A 130 -0.34 31.07 13.05
CA LYS A 130 -1.49 31.69 12.37
C LYS A 130 -2.22 30.84 11.34
N ARG A 131 -2.10 29.51 11.35
CA ARG A 131 -2.93 28.64 10.50
C ARG A 131 -3.60 27.53 11.30
N ILE A 132 -4.68 27.90 11.96
CA ILE A 132 -5.72 26.95 12.42
C ILE A 132 -6.43 26.45 11.14
N LEU A 133 -5.80 25.50 10.46
CA LEU A 133 -6.34 24.65 9.39
C LEU A 133 -5.68 23.26 9.45
N PHE A 134 -5.20 22.90 10.65
CA PHE A 134 -4.20 21.85 10.91
C PHE A 134 -4.72 20.41 10.82
N LEU A 135 -5.88 20.19 10.20
CA LEU A 135 -6.52 18.88 10.08
C LEU A 135 -6.98 18.56 8.65
N LYS A 136 -6.69 19.41 7.66
CA LYS A 136 -6.90 19.08 6.24
C LYS A 136 -5.66 18.37 5.67
N LYS A 137 -5.65 17.07 5.99
CA LYS A 137 -5.26 15.89 5.19
C LYS A 137 -3.81 15.78 4.68
N GLN A 138 -3.15 14.67 5.03
CA GLN A 138 -1.77 14.25 4.65
C GLN A 138 -1.52 14.10 3.13
N VAL A 139 -2.49 14.50 2.29
CA VAL A 139 -2.51 14.27 0.84
C VAL A 139 -1.32 14.94 0.16
N GLY A 140 -1.11 16.24 0.37
CA GLY A 140 -0.02 16.98 -0.27
C GLY A 140 1.35 16.38 0.00
N TYR A 141 1.62 16.06 1.27
CA TYR A 141 2.85 15.41 1.71
C TYR A 141 3.06 14.04 1.05
N LYS A 142 2.05 13.14 1.10
CA LYS A 142 2.20 11.80 0.53
C LYS A 142 2.30 11.83 -1.00
N VAL A 143 1.49 12.65 -1.69
CA VAL A 143 1.57 12.82 -3.15
C VAL A 143 2.93 13.36 -3.57
N GLN A 144 3.45 14.39 -2.90
CA GLN A 144 4.79 14.91 -3.17
C GLN A 144 5.87 13.84 -2.92
N SER A 145 5.73 13.04 -1.86
CA SER A 145 6.67 11.95 -1.53
C SER A 145 6.67 10.86 -2.62
N LEU A 146 5.50 10.46 -3.10
CA LEU A 146 5.34 9.49 -4.19
C LEU A 146 5.92 10.01 -5.51
N LEU A 147 5.73 11.29 -5.83
CA LEU A 147 6.34 11.91 -7.01
C LEU A 147 7.86 12.02 -6.89
N GLN A 148 8.38 12.36 -5.71
CA GLN A 148 9.82 12.31 -5.45
C GLN A 148 10.39 10.90 -5.58
N LEU A 149 9.68 9.88 -5.09
CA LEU A 149 10.06 8.49 -5.34
C LEU A 149 10.06 8.21 -6.84
N ARG A 150 9.01 8.61 -7.55
CA ARG A 150 8.87 8.39 -9.00
C ARG A 150 10.02 8.97 -9.81
N THR A 151 10.56 10.14 -9.44
CA THR A 151 11.73 10.73 -10.11
C THR A 151 13.03 9.93 -9.93
N ARG A 152 13.06 9.00 -8.95
CA ARG A 152 14.21 8.13 -8.67
C ARG A 152 14.09 6.77 -9.35
N LEU A 153 12.90 6.41 -9.84
CA LEU A 153 12.63 5.12 -10.49
C LEU A 153 12.75 5.24 -12.01
N CYS A 154 13.19 4.15 -12.66
CA CYS A 154 13.15 4.06 -14.12
C CYS A 154 11.70 4.21 -14.64
N PRO A 155 11.48 4.72 -15.86
CA PRO A 155 10.16 4.89 -16.44
C PRO A 155 9.26 3.64 -16.38
N GLY A 156 9.78 2.46 -16.74
CA GLY A 156 8.99 1.23 -16.81
C GLY A 156 8.65 0.55 -15.46
N VAL A 157 9.10 1.09 -14.34
CA VAL A 157 8.88 0.46 -13.02
C VAL A 157 7.42 0.57 -12.61
N ARG A 158 6.81 -0.58 -12.29
CA ARG A 158 5.46 -0.66 -11.72
C ARG A 158 5.49 -0.47 -10.21
N MET A 159 4.44 0.14 -9.67
CA MET A 159 4.30 0.42 -8.25
C MET A 159 3.08 -0.32 -7.70
N ILE A 160 3.29 -1.07 -6.63
CA ILE A 160 2.24 -1.75 -5.87
C ILE A 160 2.12 -1.04 -4.54
N CYS A 161 0.96 -0.41 -4.30
CA CYS A 161 0.75 0.48 -3.17
C CYS A 161 -0.08 -0.21 -2.08
N PHE A 162 0.32 -0.01 -0.83
CA PHE A 162 -0.35 -0.55 0.36
C PHE A 162 -0.69 0.61 1.28
N GLY A 163 -1.94 0.70 1.70
CA GLY A 163 -2.43 1.72 2.63
C GLY A 163 -3.62 1.21 3.45
N ASP A 164 -4.29 2.13 4.13
CA ASP A 164 -5.46 1.83 4.95
C ASP A 164 -6.63 2.82 4.73
N ASP A 165 -7.77 2.48 5.31
CA ASP A 165 -9.02 3.26 5.22
C ASP A 165 -9.14 4.38 6.26
N SER A 166 -8.24 4.47 7.23
CA SER A 166 -8.33 5.49 8.27
C SER A 166 -7.78 6.85 7.83
N GLU A 167 -6.87 6.87 6.86
CA GLU A 167 -6.43 8.08 6.17
C GLU A 167 -7.08 8.23 4.79
N SER A 168 -6.42 8.94 3.87
CA SER A 168 -6.87 9.20 2.50
C SER A 168 -6.06 8.39 1.48
N ASP A 169 -5.52 7.23 1.84
CA ASP A 169 -4.56 6.50 1.00
C ASP A 169 -5.11 6.10 -0.36
N ALA A 170 -6.37 5.64 -0.43
CA ALA A 170 -7.02 5.36 -1.70
C ALA A 170 -7.10 6.60 -2.60
N ASN A 171 -7.46 7.76 -2.04
CA ASN A 171 -7.45 9.04 -2.78
C ASN A 171 -6.02 9.39 -3.22
N ILE A 172 -5.04 9.24 -2.34
CA ILE A 172 -3.63 9.63 -2.56
C ILE A 172 -3.00 8.79 -3.66
N TYR A 173 -3.11 7.46 -3.61
CA TYR A 173 -2.52 6.58 -4.62
C TYR A 173 -3.19 6.74 -5.99
N ASN A 174 -4.53 6.89 -6.03
CA ASN A 174 -5.22 7.14 -7.29
C ASN A 174 -4.91 8.54 -7.85
N LEU A 175 -4.85 9.58 -7.00
CA LEU A 175 -4.48 10.92 -7.44
C LEU A 175 -3.03 10.95 -7.95
N PHE A 176 -2.11 10.29 -7.26
CA PHE A 176 -0.73 10.12 -7.72
C PHE A 176 -0.66 9.45 -9.10
N SER A 177 -1.44 8.40 -9.32
CA SER A 177 -1.58 7.77 -10.64
C SER A 177 -2.09 8.73 -11.70
N ASP A 178 -3.16 9.48 -11.41
CA ASP A 178 -3.75 10.47 -12.33
C ASP A 178 -2.77 11.59 -12.67
N ILE A 179 -1.98 12.05 -11.70
CA ILE A 179 -0.91 13.04 -11.89
C ILE A 179 0.16 12.47 -12.83
N CYS A 180 0.63 11.24 -12.59
CA CYS A 180 1.65 10.61 -13.42
C CYS A 180 1.17 10.37 -14.87
N ALA A 181 -0.10 9.99 -15.04
CA ALA A 181 -0.73 9.73 -16.33
C ALA A 181 -1.26 11.00 -17.04
N ARG A 182 -1.21 12.17 -16.40
CA ARG A 182 -1.75 13.45 -16.92
C ARG A 182 -3.24 13.39 -17.26
N ARG A 183 -4.05 12.76 -16.40
CA ARG A 183 -5.51 12.68 -16.61
C ARG A 183 -6.25 14.00 -16.35
N HIS A 184 -5.61 14.92 -15.64
CA HIS A 184 -6.13 16.25 -15.33
C HIS A 184 -5.27 17.32 -16.00
N THR A 185 -5.91 18.41 -16.43
CA THR A 185 -5.21 19.65 -16.78
C THR A 185 -4.58 20.27 -15.53
N GLU A 186 -3.62 21.17 -15.71
CA GLU A 186 -2.97 21.87 -14.59
C GLU A 186 -3.99 22.60 -13.70
N ALA A 187 -4.95 23.32 -14.29
CA ALA A 187 -5.99 24.03 -13.56
C ALA A 187 -6.87 23.09 -12.72
N GLN A 188 -7.29 21.95 -13.30
CA GLN A 188 -8.08 20.94 -12.59
C GLN A 188 -7.28 20.30 -11.44
N LEU A 189 -6.00 19.99 -11.68
CA LEU A 189 -5.14 19.41 -10.66
C LEU A 189 -4.90 20.39 -9.50
N THR A 190 -4.68 21.67 -9.78
CA THR A 190 -4.57 22.71 -8.76
C THR A 190 -5.86 22.81 -7.94
N GLU A 191 -7.03 22.80 -8.58
CA GLU A 191 -8.33 22.83 -7.89
C GLU A 191 -8.53 21.62 -6.97
N ILE A 192 -8.20 20.41 -7.45
CA ILE A 192 -8.27 19.17 -6.65
C ILE A 192 -7.34 19.27 -5.43
N LEU A 193 -6.09 19.70 -5.62
CA LEU A 193 -5.11 19.82 -4.54
C LEU A 193 -5.48 20.93 -3.53
N ASP A 194 -6.02 22.05 -4.01
CA ASP A 194 -6.53 23.14 -3.16
C ASP A 194 -7.71 22.66 -2.29
N ASP A 195 -8.64 21.86 -2.84
CA ASP A 195 -9.76 21.27 -2.08
C ASP A 195 -9.25 20.32 -0.97
N PHE A 196 -8.20 19.55 -1.26
CA PHE A 196 -7.49 18.74 -0.26
C PHE A 196 -6.73 19.57 0.78
N GLY A 197 -6.65 20.90 0.63
CA GLY A 197 -5.98 21.81 1.56
C GLY A 197 -4.46 21.85 1.39
N VAL A 198 -3.94 21.45 0.22
CA VAL A 198 -2.52 21.47 -0.09
C VAL A 198 -2.06 22.92 -0.26
N THR A 199 -0.89 23.26 0.28
CA THR A 199 -0.38 24.65 0.17
C THR A 199 0.08 24.96 -1.25
N HIS A 200 -0.06 26.21 -1.72
CA HIS A 200 0.41 26.61 -3.06
C HIS A 200 1.88 26.25 -3.33
N ALA A 201 2.78 26.46 -2.36
CA ALA A 201 4.19 26.08 -2.52
C ALA A 201 4.38 24.56 -2.75
N GLN A 202 3.53 23.73 -2.15
CA GLN A 202 3.53 22.28 -2.35
C GLN A 202 2.84 21.88 -3.66
N ILE A 203 1.80 22.60 -4.10
CA ILE A 203 1.19 22.43 -5.42
C ILE A 203 2.23 22.73 -6.51
N ASP A 204 2.93 23.86 -6.41
CA ASP A 204 4.01 24.22 -7.35
C ASP A 204 5.08 23.12 -7.42
N GLU A 205 5.46 22.57 -6.28
CA GLU A 205 6.42 21.48 -6.22
C GLU A 205 5.87 20.17 -6.82
N ILE A 206 4.59 19.85 -6.60
CA ILE A 206 3.92 18.69 -7.21
C ILE A 206 3.91 18.84 -8.75
N LEU A 207 3.55 20.01 -9.28
CA LEU A 207 3.56 20.31 -10.71
C LEU A 207 4.98 20.25 -11.29
N ARG A 208 5.97 20.78 -10.58
CA ARG A 208 7.38 20.68 -10.96
C ARG A 208 7.87 19.23 -10.97
N LEU A 209 7.53 18.42 -9.98
CA LEU A 209 7.90 16.99 -9.96
C LEU A 209 7.19 16.22 -11.06
N GLN A 210 5.91 16.52 -11.31
CA GLN A 210 5.16 15.99 -12.43
C GLN A 210 5.89 16.30 -13.76
N SER A 211 6.39 17.52 -13.97
CA SER A 211 7.10 17.87 -15.22
C SER A 211 8.44 17.14 -15.42
N LEU A 212 9.01 16.53 -14.36
CA LEU A 212 10.28 15.79 -14.43
C LEU A 212 10.11 14.31 -14.78
N ILE A 213 8.89 13.78 -14.75
CA ILE A 213 8.61 12.37 -15.00
C ILE A 213 7.92 12.19 -16.36
N VAL A 214 8.18 11.05 -16.99
CA VAL A 214 7.47 10.66 -18.21
C VAL A 214 5.97 10.56 -17.97
N ILE A 215 5.18 10.79 -19.01
CA ILE A 215 3.73 10.59 -18.99
C ILE A 215 3.46 9.09 -19.06
N GLN A 216 3.20 8.49 -17.91
CA GLN A 216 2.91 7.06 -17.76
C GLN A 216 2.21 6.85 -16.42
N ASP A 217 1.27 5.91 -16.36
CA ASP A 217 0.73 5.44 -15.09
C ASP A 217 1.67 4.39 -14.47
N PRO A 218 2.34 4.66 -13.34
CA PRO A 218 3.20 3.67 -12.71
C PRO A 218 2.43 2.74 -11.77
N VAL A 219 1.18 3.05 -11.41
CA VAL A 219 0.45 2.32 -10.35
C VAL A 219 -0.26 1.11 -10.95
N GLU A 220 0.23 -0.06 -10.57
CA GLU A 220 -0.31 -1.34 -11.00
C GLU A 220 -1.51 -1.76 -10.14
N LYS A 221 -1.33 -1.73 -8.82
CA LYS A 221 -2.32 -2.23 -7.85
C LYS A 221 -2.24 -1.43 -6.56
N ILE A 222 -3.39 -1.24 -5.91
CA ILE A 222 -3.52 -0.55 -4.62
C ILE A 222 -4.28 -1.46 -3.67
N TYR A 223 -3.67 -1.87 -2.57
CA TYR A 223 -4.32 -2.58 -1.47
C TYR A 223 -4.68 -1.60 -0.36
N ILE A 224 -5.93 -1.63 0.10
CA ILE A 224 -6.42 -0.78 1.19
C ILE A 224 -6.92 -1.67 2.33
N ASN A 225 -6.20 -1.68 3.44
CA ASN A 225 -6.62 -2.38 4.64
C ASN A 225 -7.81 -1.66 5.30
N LEU A 226 -8.93 -2.37 5.48
CA LEU A 226 -10.14 -1.84 6.12
C LEU A 226 -10.03 -1.87 7.65
N ALA A 227 -9.14 -1.06 8.20
CA ALA A 227 -8.88 -0.95 9.63
C ALA A 227 -10.01 -0.27 10.42
N THR A 228 -10.85 0.55 9.76
CA THR A 228 -11.99 1.26 10.37
C THR A 228 -13.36 0.77 9.89
N ASP A 229 -13.40 -0.39 9.23
CA ASP A 229 -14.64 -1.05 8.76
C ASP A 229 -15.43 -0.23 7.72
N THR A 230 -14.73 0.51 6.85
CA THR A 230 -15.36 1.16 5.69
C THR A 230 -15.94 0.12 4.74
N ASP A 231 -17.13 0.38 4.17
CA ASP A 231 -17.75 -0.52 3.21
C ASP A 231 -16.82 -0.75 1.98
N PRO A 232 -16.46 -2.01 1.64
CA PRO A 232 -15.70 -2.30 0.43
C PRO A 232 -16.27 -1.69 -0.86
N GLU A 233 -17.60 -1.53 -0.97
CA GLU A 233 -18.25 -0.96 -2.16
C GLU A 233 -17.88 0.51 -2.40
N TYR A 234 -17.56 1.27 -1.34
CA TYR A 234 -17.09 2.65 -1.46
C TYR A 234 -15.89 2.77 -2.42
N TYR A 235 -15.01 1.78 -2.44
CA TYR A 235 -13.79 1.81 -3.24
C TYR A 235 -14.00 1.49 -4.72
N LEU A 236 -15.18 1.02 -5.13
CA LEU A 236 -15.50 0.77 -6.54
C LEU A 236 -15.34 2.02 -7.40
N LYS A 237 -15.52 3.22 -6.80
CA LYS A 237 -15.30 4.50 -7.49
C LYS A 237 -13.86 4.72 -7.98
N PHE A 238 -12.88 3.99 -7.43
CA PHE A 238 -11.48 4.01 -7.84
C PHE A 238 -11.10 2.90 -8.83
N GLY A 239 -12.08 2.07 -9.21
CA GLY A 239 -11.90 0.92 -10.11
C GLY A 239 -11.20 -0.28 -9.48
N ARG A 240 -11.16 -1.37 -10.23
CA ARG A 240 -10.75 -2.70 -9.74
C ARG A 240 -9.30 -2.78 -9.26
N ARG A 241 -8.42 -1.88 -9.71
CA ARG A 241 -7.04 -1.84 -9.22
C ARG A 241 -6.93 -1.48 -7.73
N THR A 242 -7.96 -0.79 -7.20
CA THR A 242 -8.03 -0.38 -5.80
C THR A 242 -8.84 -1.42 -5.03
N PHE A 243 -8.12 -2.30 -4.35
CA PHE A 243 -8.68 -3.48 -3.73
C PHE A 243 -8.73 -3.30 -2.21
N PRO A 244 -9.93 -3.08 -1.63
CA PRO A 244 -10.07 -3.05 -0.18
C PRO A 244 -10.08 -4.47 0.39
N THR A 245 -9.30 -4.67 1.44
CA THR A 245 -9.06 -5.96 2.07
C THR A 245 -9.31 -5.88 3.57
N SER A 246 -9.98 -6.88 4.14
CA SER A 246 -10.24 -6.95 5.58
C SER A 246 -9.06 -7.53 6.38
N ASN A 247 -8.10 -8.17 5.70
CA ASN A 247 -6.91 -8.73 6.32
C ASN A 247 -5.81 -9.03 5.29
N THR A 248 -4.60 -9.27 5.79
CA THR A 248 -3.42 -9.61 4.99
C THR A 248 -3.56 -10.92 4.20
N PHE A 249 -4.43 -11.85 4.64
CA PHE A 249 -4.66 -13.09 3.90
C PHE A 249 -5.36 -12.84 2.56
N GLN A 250 -6.33 -11.92 2.50
CA GLN A 250 -6.96 -11.52 1.24
C GLN A 250 -5.95 -10.92 0.25
N VAL A 251 -5.01 -10.11 0.75
CA VAL A 251 -3.89 -9.59 -0.04
C VAL A 251 -3.03 -10.74 -0.59
N ALA A 252 -2.70 -11.73 0.24
CA ALA A 252 -1.90 -12.88 -0.17
C ALA A 252 -2.58 -13.72 -1.27
N LEU A 253 -3.90 -13.90 -1.21
CA LEU A 253 -4.67 -14.62 -2.24
C LEU A 253 -4.60 -13.91 -3.60
N ASP A 254 -4.78 -12.59 -3.62
CA ASP A 254 -4.71 -11.79 -4.85
C ASP A 254 -3.27 -11.73 -5.40
N LEU A 255 -2.26 -11.67 -4.53
CA LEU A 255 -0.85 -11.78 -4.94
C LEU A 255 -0.51 -13.17 -5.53
N VAL A 256 -1.14 -14.25 -5.07
CA VAL A 256 -1.02 -15.57 -5.72
C VAL A 256 -1.68 -15.56 -7.10
N GLN A 257 -2.88 -14.97 -7.23
CA GLN A 257 -3.54 -14.78 -8.52
C GLN A 257 -2.66 -14.02 -9.51
N ASP A 258 -2.03 -12.95 -9.04
CA ASP A 258 -1.15 -12.10 -9.83
C ASP A 258 0.28 -12.65 -10.00
N GLN A 259 0.55 -13.89 -9.58
CA GLN A 259 1.88 -14.52 -9.68
C GLN A 259 3.00 -13.72 -9.00
N ARG A 260 2.66 -13.04 -7.90
CA ARG A 260 3.59 -12.32 -7.01
C ARG A 260 3.91 -13.11 -5.74
N LEU A 261 3.14 -14.16 -5.48
CA LEU A 261 3.39 -15.17 -4.45
C LEU A 261 3.12 -16.57 -5.01
N SER A 262 3.77 -17.57 -4.42
CA SER A 262 3.46 -18.98 -4.67
C SER A 262 2.50 -19.53 -3.61
N LEU A 263 1.92 -20.71 -3.86
CA LEU A 263 1.13 -21.42 -2.85
C LEU A 263 1.97 -21.80 -1.61
N GLU A 264 3.26 -22.06 -1.80
CA GLU A 264 4.21 -22.30 -0.70
C GLU A 264 4.27 -21.09 0.24
N GLU A 265 4.42 -19.89 -0.33
CA GLU A 265 4.46 -18.63 0.42
C GLU A 265 3.10 -18.31 1.06
N LEU A 266 1.98 -18.58 0.37
CA LEU A 266 0.65 -18.50 0.94
C LEU A 266 0.52 -19.39 2.19
N GLY A 267 1.08 -20.60 2.15
CA GLY A 267 1.16 -21.50 3.31
C GLY A 267 1.85 -20.89 4.52
N MET A 268 3.01 -20.25 4.31
CA MET A 268 3.75 -19.61 5.40
C MET A 268 2.96 -18.46 6.05
N ILE A 269 2.17 -17.73 5.26
CA ILE A 269 1.29 -16.67 5.76
C ILE A 269 0.12 -17.27 6.56
N ILE A 270 -0.51 -18.35 6.06
CA ILE A 270 -1.56 -19.09 6.78
C ILE A 270 -1.04 -19.60 8.12
N ASP A 271 0.14 -20.23 8.13
CA ASP A 271 0.76 -20.77 9.34
C ASP A 271 1.03 -19.67 10.37
N GLU A 272 1.52 -18.50 9.95
CA GLU A 272 1.71 -17.37 10.87
C GLU A 272 0.39 -16.84 11.44
N LEU A 273 -0.62 -16.63 10.58
CA LEU A 273 -1.93 -16.12 11.00
C LEU A 273 -2.61 -17.05 11.99
N THR A 274 -2.55 -18.36 11.76
CA THR A 274 -3.15 -19.37 12.64
C THR A 274 -2.37 -19.51 13.95
N GLN A 275 -1.04 -19.65 13.89
CA GLN A 275 -0.22 -19.96 15.06
C GLN A 275 0.05 -18.74 15.96
N LYS A 276 0.26 -17.55 15.39
CA LYS A 276 0.60 -16.34 16.16
C LYS A 276 -0.58 -15.44 16.42
N PHE A 277 -1.52 -15.34 15.46
CA PHE A 277 -2.64 -14.41 15.53
C PHE A 277 -3.99 -15.09 15.79
N GLY A 278 -4.02 -16.43 15.92
CA GLY A 278 -5.20 -17.19 16.33
C GLY A 278 -6.31 -17.26 15.29
N PHE A 279 -6.00 -17.02 14.02
CA PHE A 279 -6.97 -17.19 12.94
C PHE A 279 -7.41 -18.66 12.84
N THR A 280 -8.71 -18.90 12.67
CA THR A 280 -9.24 -20.25 12.43
C THR A 280 -9.29 -20.56 10.94
N ASN A 281 -9.30 -21.85 10.59
CA ASN A 281 -9.51 -22.27 9.20
C ASN A 281 -10.82 -21.71 8.64
N ASP A 282 -11.89 -21.69 9.43
CA ASP A 282 -13.18 -21.15 9.02
C ASP A 282 -13.10 -19.66 8.67
N GLN A 283 -12.34 -18.86 9.44
CA GLN A 283 -12.12 -17.44 9.13
C GLN A 283 -11.34 -17.25 7.82
N LEU A 284 -10.33 -18.08 7.58
CA LEU A 284 -9.54 -18.03 6.33
C LEU A 284 -10.38 -18.47 5.14
N VAL A 285 -11.14 -19.57 5.26
CA VAL A 285 -12.06 -20.03 4.20
C VAL A 285 -13.14 -18.99 3.91
N PHE A 286 -13.70 -18.37 4.95
CA PHE A 286 -14.64 -17.26 4.78
C PHE A 286 -14.01 -16.11 4.01
N ALA A 287 -12.80 -15.68 4.36
CA ALA A 287 -12.09 -14.61 3.66
C ALA A 287 -11.79 -14.94 2.18
N PHE A 288 -11.55 -16.21 1.86
CA PHE A 288 -11.39 -16.71 0.49
C PHE A 288 -12.71 -16.71 -0.30
N GLU A 289 -13.81 -17.16 0.30
CA GLU A 289 -15.16 -17.07 -0.30
C GLU A 289 -15.59 -15.62 -0.54
N GLU A 290 -15.25 -14.72 0.39
CA GLU A 290 -15.53 -13.29 0.33
C GLU A 290 -15.01 -12.67 -0.98
N LEU A 291 -13.76 -12.98 -1.34
CA LEU A 291 -13.16 -12.50 -2.60
C LEU A 291 -13.83 -13.07 -3.85
N THR A 292 -14.31 -14.31 -3.77
CA THR A 292 -15.07 -14.93 -4.87
C THR A 292 -16.42 -14.24 -5.05
N ARG A 293 -17.12 -13.97 -3.94
CA ARG A 293 -18.40 -13.24 -3.91
C ARG A 293 -18.26 -11.82 -4.47
N ARG A 294 -17.18 -11.12 -4.11
CA ARG A 294 -16.85 -9.76 -4.62
C ARG A 294 -16.26 -9.76 -6.03
N ARG A 295 -16.19 -10.91 -6.71
CA ARG A 295 -15.69 -11.03 -8.09
C ARG A 295 -14.24 -10.56 -8.25
N ILE A 296 -13.42 -10.79 -7.22
CA ILE A 296 -11.98 -10.45 -7.25
C ILE A 296 -11.16 -11.62 -7.80
N LEU A 297 -11.43 -12.85 -7.33
CA LEU A 297 -10.71 -14.03 -7.77
C LEU A 297 -11.28 -14.60 -9.07
N GLY A 298 -10.40 -14.85 -10.04
CA GLY A 298 -10.67 -15.58 -11.26
C GLY A 298 -10.75 -17.09 -11.04
N LEU A 299 -11.43 -17.78 -11.96
CA LEU A 299 -11.68 -19.22 -11.90
C LEU A 299 -10.40 -20.05 -11.76
N SER A 300 -9.35 -19.72 -12.52
CA SER A 300 -8.10 -20.48 -12.50
C SER A 300 -7.43 -20.39 -11.13
N SER A 301 -7.30 -19.17 -10.59
CA SER A 301 -6.71 -18.94 -9.27
C SER A 301 -7.56 -19.55 -8.15
N PHE A 302 -8.90 -19.46 -8.27
CA PHE A 302 -9.82 -20.08 -7.34
C PHE A 302 -9.61 -21.60 -7.26
N GLU A 303 -9.62 -22.31 -8.39
CA GLU A 303 -9.46 -23.77 -8.39
C GLU A 303 -8.08 -24.20 -7.87
N MET A 304 -7.02 -23.46 -8.24
CA MET A 304 -5.67 -23.71 -7.74
C MET A 304 -5.61 -23.59 -6.20
N ILE A 305 -6.12 -22.49 -5.65
CA ILE A 305 -6.11 -22.24 -4.19
C ILE A 305 -7.03 -23.23 -3.47
N LYS A 306 -8.21 -23.54 -4.04
CA LYS A 306 -9.13 -24.54 -3.48
C LYS A 306 -8.46 -25.91 -3.35
N ASN A 307 -7.79 -26.38 -4.40
CA ASN A 307 -7.05 -27.64 -4.37
C ASN A 307 -5.96 -27.63 -3.28
N TYR A 308 -5.23 -26.52 -3.17
CA TYR A 308 -4.26 -26.34 -2.09
C TYR A 308 -4.89 -26.43 -0.69
N PHE A 309 -6.07 -25.83 -0.48
CA PHE A 309 -6.77 -25.92 0.81
C PHE A 309 -7.29 -27.32 1.11
N ILE A 310 -7.69 -28.10 0.09
CA ILE A 310 -8.03 -29.52 0.24
C ILE A 310 -6.80 -30.30 0.70
N GLU A 311 -5.64 -30.11 0.06
CA GLU A 311 -4.38 -30.77 0.43
C GLU A 311 -3.96 -30.43 1.87
N LYS A 312 -4.14 -29.16 2.28
CA LYS A 312 -3.90 -28.68 3.64
C LYS A 312 -5.00 -29.05 4.65
N LYS A 313 -6.05 -29.77 4.22
CA LYS A 313 -7.20 -30.17 5.04
C LYS A 313 -7.92 -28.99 5.70
N MET A 314 -7.86 -27.81 5.08
CA MET A 314 -8.62 -26.63 5.50
C MET A 314 -10.08 -26.72 5.07
N ILE A 315 -10.34 -27.36 3.93
CA ILE A 315 -11.68 -27.67 3.41
C ILE A 315 -11.76 -29.15 2.99
N SER A 316 -12.98 -29.70 2.90
CA SER A 316 -13.19 -31.06 2.39
C SER A 316 -13.18 -31.10 0.86
N MET A 317 -12.97 -32.28 0.28
CA MET A 317 -13.09 -32.48 -1.18
C MET A 317 -14.50 -32.17 -1.71
N SER A 318 -15.53 -32.28 -0.87
CA SER A 318 -16.92 -31.99 -1.21
C SER A 318 -17.30 -30.53 -1.00
N TRP A 319 -16.38 -29.69 -0.52
CA TRP A 319 -16.66 -28.29 -0.27
C TRP A 319 -16.90 -27.53 -1.58
N THR A 320 -17.92 -26.66 -1.56
CA THR A 320 -18.31 -25.82 -2.69
C THR A 320 -18.55 -24.39 -2.23
N THR A 321 -18.06 -23.42 -2.99
CA THR A 321 -18.41 -22.00 -2.79
C THR A 321 -19.89 -21.76 -3.09
N LYS A 322 -20.49 -20.79 -2.39
CA LYS A 322 -21.87 -20.35 -2.63
C LYS A 322 -22.05 -19.61 -3.96
N VAL A 323 -20.97 -19.04 -4.47
CA VAL A 323 -20.97 -18.21 -5.68
C VAL A 323 -19.91 -18.77 -6.62
N GLU A 324 -20.31 -19.14 -7.84
CA GLU A 324 -19.38 -19.64 -8.84
C GLU A 324 -18.37 -18.55 -9.24
N PRO A 325 -17.06 -18.82 -9.23
CA PRO A 325 -16.05 -17.88 -9.69
C PRO A 325 -16.19 -17.61 -11.19
N LEU A 326 -15.84 -16.38 -11.60
CA LEU A 326 -15.90 -15.97 -13.00
C LEU A 326 -14.58 -16.29 -13.71
N ARG A 327 -14.67 -16.62 -15.00
CA ARG A 327 -13.48 -16.80 -15.83
C ARG A 327 -12.78 -15.47 -16.04
N GLU A 328 -11.46 -15.52 -16.11
CA GLU A 328 -10.62 -14.40 -16.47
C GLU A 328 -10.84 -14.05 -17.95
N LYS A 329 -11.06 -12.77 -18.24
CA LYS A 329 -11.29 -12.24 -19.60
C LYS A 329 -10.05 -11.53 -20.15
N VAL A 330 -9.41 -10.71 -19.32
CA VAL A 330 -8.17 -9.99 -19.69
C VAL A 330 -7.08 -10.39 -18.72
N ILE A 331 -6.06 -11.06 -19.27
CA ILE A 331 -4.84 -11.45 -18.57
C ILE A 331 -3.67 -10.87 -19.35
N ASP A 332 -2.77 -10.17 -18.67
CA ASP A 332 -1.48 -9.74 -19.23
C ASP A 332 -0.36 -10.10 -18.27
N SER A 333 0.69 -10.73 -18.80
CA SER A 333 1.86 -11.18 -18.03
C SER A 333 1.52 -11.98 -16.75
N GLY A 334 0.38 -12.68 -16.78
CA GLY A 334 -0.10 -13.48 -15.64
C GLY A 334 -0.97 -12.74 -14.63
N HIS A 335 -1.20 -11.44 -14.79
CA HIS A 335 -2.06 -10.62 -13.92
C HIS A 335 -3.48 -10.54 -14.48
N VAL A 336 -4.47 -10.53 -13.58
CA VAL A 336 -5.89 -10.56 -13.96
C VAL A 336 -6.49 -9.15 -13.87
N TYR A 337 -6.91 -8.60 -15.02
CA TYR A 337 -7.45 -7.23 -15.12
C TYR A 337 -8.96 -7.19 -15.28
N GLU A 338 -9.57 -8.21 -15.90
CA GLU A 338 -11.00 -8.28 -16.16
C GLU A 338 -11.51 -9.72 -16.02
N LEU A 339 -12.73 -9.88 -15.49
CA LEU A 339 -13.44 -11.16 -15.43
C LEU A 339 -14.66 -11.13 -16.37
N GLU A 340 -15.07 -12.28 -16.90
CA GLU A 340 -16.22 -12.40 -17.78
C GLU A 340 -17.52 -11.94 -17.11
N GLY A 341 -18.27 -11.07 -17.79
CA GLY A 341 -19.59 -10.59 -17.31
C GLY A 341 -19.56 -9.57 -16.18
N PHE A 342 -18.36 -9.09 -15.80
CA PHE A 342 -18.18 -8.02 -14.80
C PHE A 342 -17.60 -6.78 -15.50
N PHE A 343 -18.19 -5.61 -15.28
CA PHE A 343 -18.01 -4.44 -16.18
C PHE A 343 -17.28 -3.27 -15.52
N GLU A 344 -16.94 -3.39 -14.24
CA GLU A 344 -16.20 -2.41 -13.47
C GLU A 344 -14.79 -2.27 -14.06
N PRO A 345 -14.38 -1.07 -14.47
CA PRO A 345 -13.11 -0.87 -15.16
C PRO A 345 -11.93 -1.06 -14.20
N TRP A 346 -10.76 -1.44 -14.75
CA TRP A 346 -9.51 -1.45 -13.99
C TRP A 346 -9.17 -0.07 -13.43
N ILE A 347 -9.27 0.95 -14.29
CA ILE A 347 -9.12 2.37 -13.97
C ILE A 347 -10.36 3.09 -14.51
N PRO A 348 -11.14 3.79 -13.68
CA PRO A 348 -12.30 4.56 -14.14
C PRO A 348 -11.87 5.71 -15.05
N ARG A 349 -12.76 6.14 -15.94
CA ARG A 349 -12.51 7.34 -16.77
C ARG A 349 -12.49 8.63 -15.95
N HIS A 350 -13.20 8.63 -14.83
CA HIS A 350 -13.32 9.77 -13.92
C HIS A 350 -13.42 9.24 -12.49
N ILE A 351 -12.70 9.89 -11.57
CA ILE A 351 -12.74 9.65 -10.14
C ILE A 351 -13.18 10.96 -9.49
N ASP A 352 -14.23 10.91 -8.67
CA ASP A 352 -14.68 12.07 -7.89
C ASP A 352 -13.84 12.18 -6.61
N TYR A 353 -12.94 13.18 -6.61
CA TYR A 353 -12.08 13.52 -5.48
C TYR A 353 -12.70 14.53 -4.52
N PHE A 354 -13.74 15.27 -4.95
CA PHE A 354 -14.34 16.35 -4.16
C PHE A 354 -15.36 15.82 -3.16
N ASN A 355 -16.06 14.75 -3.53
CA ASN A 355 -17.09 14.16 -2.68
C ASN A 355 -16.63 12.83 -2.06
N ASP A 356 -16.32 12.88 -0.77
CA ASP A 356 -15.91 11.72 0.02
C ASP A 356 -17.07 11.22 0.91
N TYR A 357 -17.99 10.44 0.32
CA TYR A 357 -19.10 9.81 1.05
C TYR A 357 -18.67 8.41 1.54
N ARG A 358 -18.01 8.35 2.70
CA ARG A 358 -17.65 7.08 3.38
C ARG A 358 -18.72 6.62 4.33
#